data_AF-A0A7C7T040-F1
#
_entry.id   AF-A0A7C7T040-F1
#
_cell.length_a   1.000
_cell.length_b   1.000
_cell.length_c   1.000
_cell.angle_alpha   90.00
_cell.angle_beta   90.00
_cell.angle_gamma   90.00
#
_symmetry.space_group_name_H-M   'P 1'
#
loop_
_entity.id
_entity.type
_entity.pdbx_description
1 polymer ?
#
loop_
_entity_poly.entity_id
_entity_poly.type
_entity_poly.pdbx_seq_one_letter_code
_entity_poly.pdbx_strand_id
1 'polypeptide(L)'
;EVDEKKCICCGACFPPCPPMQINDPENSKIALWIGGKNSNARSKPSFHKLVASNLPNNPPRWPEVGAVVKNILSVYKEDARDWERVGEWVERIGWPAFFQKTGLPFTKFHINDWKGSRHELNSSAHIRF
;
A
#
# COMPACT_ATOMS: atom_id res chain seq x y z
N GLU A 1 24.01 16.71 -9.42
CA GLU A 1 22.70 17.42 -9.51
C GLU A 1 21.57 16.39 -9.46
N VAL A 2 20.41 16.76 -8.95
CA VAL A 2 19.22 15.90 -8.87
C VAL A 2 18.28 16.24 -10.03
N ASP A 3 17.86 15.24 -10.80
CA ASP A 3 16.77 15.39 -11.76
C ASP A 3 15.43 15.23 -11.04
N GLU A 4 14.76 16.34 -10.76
CA GLU A 4 13.48 16.36 -10.02
C GLU A 4 12.37 15.54 -10.71
N LYS A 5 12.42 15.40 -12.04
CA LYS A 5 11.42 14.61 -12.78
C LYS A 5 11.59 13.11 -12.58
N LYS A 6 12.77 12.67 -12.14
CA LYS A 6 13.10 11.27 -11.86
C LYS A 6 13.13 10.94 -10.36
N CYS A 7 13.16 11.96 -9.51
CA CYS A 7 13.24 11.77 -8.07
C CYS A 7 11.91 11.25 -7.51
N ILE A 8 11.95 10.12 -6.79
CA ILE A 8 10.79 9.54 -6.07
C ILE A 8 10.82 9.82 -4.57
N CYS A 9 11.71 10.70 -4.12
CA CYS A 9 11.87 11.08 -2.70
C CYS A 9 12.13 9.88 -1.74
N CYS A 10 12.89 8.88 -2.17
CA CYS A 10 13.17 7.68 -1.34
C CYS A 10 14.17 7.92 -0.19
N GLY A 11 14.90 9.02 -0.19
CA GLY A 11 15.88 9.36 0.85
C GLY A 11 17.20 8.59 0.80
N ALA A 12 17.42 7.68 -0.14
CA ALA A 12 18.65 6.90 -0.22
C ALA A 12 19.91 7.74 -0.45
N CYS A 13 19.78 8.96 -0.99
CA CYS A 13 20.87 9.90 -1.18
C CYS A 13 21.31 10.61 0.12
N PHE A 14 20.46 10.65 1.15
CA PHE A 14 20.73 11.37 2.39
C PHE A 14 21.78 10.69 3.29
N PRO A 15 21.72 9.37 3.60
CA PRO A 15 22.72 8.72 4.44
C PRO A 15 24.17 8.88 3.98
N PRO A 16 24.51 8.75 2.68
CA PRO A 16 25.88 8.99 2.21
C PRO A 16 26.24 10.47 2.05
N CYS A 17 25.24 11.38 1.99
CA CYS A 17 25.44 12.81 1.75
C CYS A 17 24.49 13.64 2.63
N PRO A 18 24.90 13.98 3.88
CA PRO A 18 24.04 14.70 4.83
C PRO A 18 23.44 16.04 4.34
N PRO A 19 24.09 16.81 3.44
CA PRO A 19 23.48 18.00 2.86
C PRO A 19 22.22 17.74 2.00
N MET A 20 21.97 16.50 1.57
CA MET A 20 20.81 16.12 0.75
C MET A 20 19.54 15.94 1.60
N GLN A 21 19.13 16.98 2.31
CA GLN A 21 17.93 16.96 3.17
C GLN A 21 16.65 16.93 2.32
N ILE A 22 15.72 16.03 2.67
CA ILE A 22 14.42 15.88 1.98
C ILE A 22 13.22 15.78 2.93
N ASN A 23 13.46 15.82 4.24
CA ASN A 23 12.40 15.70 5.23
C ASN A 23 11.63 17.01 5.30
N ASP A 24 10.30 16.93 5.19
CA ASP A 24 9.43 18.10 5.16
C ASP A 24 8.17 17.85 6.03
N PRO A 25 7.80 18.75 6.95
CA PRO A 25 6.67 18.53 7.87
C PRO A 25 5.31 18.46 7.14
N GLU A 26 5.16 19.15 6.02
CA GLU A 26 3.93 19.18 5.23
C GLU A 26 3.91 18.05 4.19
N ASN A 27 5.03 17.81 3.51
CA ASN A 27 5.13 16.89 2.38
C ASN A 27 5.52 15.45 2.78
N SER A 28 6.02 15.23 4.00
CA SER A 28 6.24 13.87 4.52
C SER A 28 4.90 13.28 4.96
N LYS A 29 4.38 12.36 4.14
CA LYS A 29 3.08 11.72 4.31
C LYS A 29 3.23 10.25 4.66
N ILE A 30 2.13 9.65 5.11
CA ILE A 30 2.06 8.23 5.47
C ILE A 30 1.40 7.45 4.33
N ALA A 31 1.97 6.29 4.03
CA ALA A 31 1.40 5.29 3.15
C ALA A 31 1.04 4.03 3.93
N LEU A 32 -0.08 3.40 3.57
CA LEU A 32 -0.54 2.14 4.17
C LEU A 32 -0.39 1.00 3.18
N TRP A 33 0.16 -0.09 3.69
CA TRP A 33 0.39 -1.30 2.92
C TRP A 33 -0.17 -2.51 3.66
N ILE A 34 -0.76 -3.45 2.93
CA ILE A 34 -1.41 -4.64 3.50
C ILE A 34 -1.07 -5.91 2.76
N GLY A 35 -1.41 -7.07 3.35
CA GLY A 35 -1.38 -8.36 2.65
C GLY A 35 -0.02 -9.08 2.66
N GLY A 36 0.98 -8.51 3.33
CA GLY A 36 2.27 -9.17 3.52
C GLY A 36 2.22 -10.31 4.54
N LYS A 37 3.05 -11.33 4.32
CA LYS A 37 3.11 -12.54 5.16
C LYS A 37 4.48 -13.19 5.08
N ASN A 38 4.98 -13.66 6.23
CA ASN A 38 6.24 -14.41 6.31
C ASN A 38 6.07 -15.93 6.52
N SER A 39 4.94 -16.38 7.06
CA SER A 39 4.73 -17.82 7.30
C SER A 39 4.40 -18.60 6.02
N ASN A 40 4.66 -19.91 6.03
CA ASN A 40 4.31 -20.83 4.92
C ASN A 40 2.96 -21.54 5.11
N ALA A 41 2.22 -21.26 6.19
CA ALA A 41 0.96 -21.94 6.47
C ALA A 41 -0.10 -21.58 5.42
N ARG A 42 -0.66 -22.55 4.68
CA ARG A 42 -1.67 -22.42 3.60
C ARG A 42 -1.22 -21.73 2.31
N SER A 43 -0.53 -20.61 2.40
CA SER A 43 0.00 -19.87 1.25
C SER A 43 1.44 -19.45 1.47
N LYS A 44 2.16 -19.24 0.36
CA LYS A 44 3.55 -18.79 0.35
C LYS A 44 3.72 -17.41 1.00
N PRO A 45 4.93 -17.07 1.50
CA PRO A 45 5.27 -15.72 1.88
C PRO A 45 4.98 -14.73 0.74
N SER A 46 4.49 -13.55 1.11
CA SER A 46 4.05 -12.51 0.17
C SER A 46 4.49 -11.13 0.67
N PHE A 47 4.76 -10.23 -0.27
CA PHE A 47 4.95 -8.82 0.04
C PHE A 47 3.61 -8.12 0.23
N HIS A 48 3.64 -7.08 1.03
CA HIS A 48 2.52 -6.16 1.18
C HIS A 48 2.36 -5.30 -0.08
N LYS A 49 1.14 -4.82 -0.34
CA LYS A 49 0.81 -3.90 -1.45
C LYS A 49 0.21 -2.61 -0.91
N LEU A 50 0.50 -1.50 -1.60
CA LEU A 50 0.02 -0.17 -1.25
C LEU A 50 -1.50 -0.13 -1.41
N VAL A 51 -2.21 0.47 -0.45
CA VAL A 51 -3.68 0.64 -0.49
C VAL A 51 -4.16 2.03 -0.14
N ALA A 52 -3.31 2.83 0.49
CA ALA A 52 -3.55 4.26 0.66
C ALA A 52 -2.21 4.99 0.62
N SER A 53 -2.16 6.08 -0.12
CA SER A 53 -1.03 7.00 -0.16
C SER A 53 -1.46 8.38 0.34
N ASN A 54 -0.48 9.24 0.63
CA ASN A 54 -0.70 10.66 0.91
C ASN A 54 -1.54 10.94 2.18
N LEU A 55 -1.47 10.08 3.21
CA LEU A 55 -2.15 10.36 4.48
C LEU A 55 -1.37 11.42 5.29
N PRO A 56 -2.07 12.36 5.96
CA PRO A 56 -1.42 13.47 6.64
C PRO A 56 -0.64 13.05 7.87
N ASN A 57 0.35 13.86 8.22
CA ASN A 57 1.14 13.70 9.43
C ASN A 57 0.57 14.59 10.54
N ASN A 58 -0.35 14.03 11.35
CA ASN A 58 -1.09 14.76 12.39
C ASN A 58 -0.72 14.24 13.80
N PRO A 59 0.48 14.56 14.31
CA PRO A 59 0.86 14.22 15.68
C PRO A 59 -0.07 14.90 16.70
N PRO A 60 -0.29 14.29 17.89
CA PRO A 60 0.35 13.07 18.38
C PRO A 60 -0.44 11.78 18.11
N ARG A 61 -1.55 11.81 17.35
CA ARG A 61 -2.51 10.68 17.28
C ARG A 61 -2.89 10.19 15.89
N TRP A 62 -2.61 10.91 14.81
CA TRP A 62 -2.90 10.51 13.43
C TRP A 62 -4.32 9.93 13.24
N PRO A 63 -5.38 10.67 13.60
CA PRO A 63 -6.75 10.15 13.57
C PRO A 63 -7.18 9.67 12.18
N GLU A 64 -6.70 10.31 11.10
CA GLU A 64 -7.00 9.95 9.72
C GLU A 64 -6.39 8.59 9.35
N VAL A 65 -5.13 8.36 9.73
CA VAL A 65 -4.46 7.06 9.51
C VAL A 65 -5.15 5.97 10.32
N GLY A 66 -5.45 6.25 11.59
CA GLY A 66 -6.14 5.33 12.48
C GLY A 66 -7.54 4.95 11.97
N ALA A 67 -8.27 5.90 11.39
CA ALA A 67 -9.58 5.65 10.79
C ALA A 67 -9.48 4.68 9.60
N VAL A 68 -8.52 4.89 8.70
CA VAL A 68 -8.31 4.01 7.53
C VAL A 68 -7.93 2.59 7.98
N VAL A 69 -6.99 2.46 8.92
CA VAL A 69 -6.56 1.15 9.43
C VAL A 69 -7.73 0.41 10.09
N LYS A 70 -8.52 1.10 10.95
CA LYS A 70 -9.69 0.50 11.60
C LYS A 70 -10.76 0.07 10.60
N ASN A 71 -11.00 0.87 9.56
CA ASN A 71 -11.94 0.51 8.50
C ASN A 71 -11.51 -0.79 7.80
N ILE A 72 -10.25 -0.87 7.34
CA ILE A 72 -9.70 -2.07 6.69
C ILE A 72 -9.85 -3.31 7.59
N LEU A 73 -9.51 -3.19 8.87
CA LEU A 73 -9.60 -4.30 9.83
C LEU A 73 -11.06 -4.72 10.10
N SER A 74 -11.99 -3.78 10.12
CA SER A 74 -13.42 -4.06 10.34
C SER A 74 -14.00 -4.82 9.15
N VAL A 75 -13.78 -4.33 7.93
CA VAL A 75 -14.21 -4.99 6.68
C VAL A 75 -13.58 -6.38 6.55
N TYR A 76 -12.28 -6.51 6.85
CA TYR A 76 -11.61 -7.80 6.86
C TYR A 76 -12.25 -8.77 7.86
N LYS A 77 -12.52 -8.32 9.09
CA LYS A 77 -13.13 -9.17 10.12
C LYS A 77 -14.52 -9.67 9.72
N GLU A 78 -15.28 -8.88 8.99
CA GLU A 78 -16.65 -9.21 8.56
C GLU A 78 -16.71 -10.16 7.35
N ASP A 79 -15.74 -10.07 6.43
CA ASP A 79 -15.79 -10.77 5.13
C ASP A 79 -14.75 -11.90 4.98
N ALA A 80 -13.71 -11.92 5.82
CA ALA A 80 -12.71 -12.98 5.81
C ALA A 80 -13.28 -14.28 6.38
N ARG A 81 -12.82 -15.40 5.83
CA ARG A 81 -13.16 -16.73 6.31
C ARG A 81 -12.20 -17.14 7.41
N ASP A 82 -12.61 -18.13 8.20
CA ASP A 82 -11.76 -18.72 9.22
C ASP A 82 -10.39 -19.05 8.65
N TRP A 83 -9.39 -18.69 9.46
CA TRP A 83 -7.98 -18.86 9.18
C TRP A 83 -7.39 -17.94 8.12
N GLU A 84 -8.14 -17.37 7.18
CA GLU A 84 -7.60 -16.46 6.15
C GLU A 84 -6.73 -15.36 6.78
N ARG A 85 -5.67 -14.96 6.08
CA ARG A 85 -4.95 -13.71 6.36
C ARG A 85 -5.45 -12.62 5.43
N VAL A 86 -5.19 -11.35 5.77
CA VAL A 86 -5.56 -10.19 4.92
C VAL A 86 -5.15 -10.38 3.46
N GLY A 87 -3.93 -10.86 3.18
CA GLY A 87 -3.48 -11.10 1.81
C GLY A 87 -4.28 -12.21 1.10
N GLU A 88 -4.55 -13.31 1.80
CA GLU A 88 -5.32 -14.45 1.26
C GLU A 88 -6.78 -14.06 1.00
N TRP A 89 -7.37 -13.27 1.90
CA TRP A 89 -8.68 -12.68 1.74
C TRP A 89 -8.76 -11.81 0.47
N VAL A 90 -7.82 -10.88 0.30
CA VAL A 90 -7.76 -10.00 -0.88
C VAL A 90 -7.53 -10.79 -2.17
N GLU A 91 -6.68 -11.82 -2.16
CA GLU A 91 -6.48 -12.70 -3.32
C GLU A 91 -7.78 -13.43 -3.73
N ARG A 92 -8.60 -13.86 -2.76
CA ARG A 92 -9.89 -14.51 -3.01
C ARG A 92 -10.92 -13.54 -3.60
N ILE A 93 -11.11 -12.37 -2.98
CA ILE A 93 -12.13 -11.40 -3.43
C ILE A 93 -11.69 -10.59 -4.66
N GLY A 94 -10.38 -10.43 -4.84
CA GLY A 94 -9.78 -9.56 -5.84
C GLY A 94 -9.64 -8.12 -5.34
N TRP A 95 -8.61 -7.42 -5.85
CA TRP A 95 -8.36 -6.01 -5.51
C TRP A 95 -9.52 -5.06 -5.80
N PRO A 96 -10.27 -5.17 -6.93
CA PRO A 96 -11.43 -4.30 -7.15
C PRO A 96 -12.48 -4.38 -6.04
N ALA A 97 -12.79 -5.60 -5.58
CA ALA A 97 -13.74 -5.82 -4.49
C ALA A 97 -13.20 -5.29 -3.15
N PHE A 98 -11.89 -5.38 -2.90
CA PHE A 98 -11.27 -4.79 -1.72
C PHE A 98 -11.47 -3.26 -1.67
N PHE A 99 -11.16 -2.54 -2.76
CA PHE A 99 -11.33 -1.09 -2.82
C PHE A 99 -12.81 -0.69 -2.72
N GLN A 100 -13.71 -1.47 -3.33
CA GLN A 100 -15.15 -1.25 -3.20
C GLN A 100 -15.65 -1.43 -1.77
N LYS A 101 -15.29 -2.54 -1.10
CA LYS A 101 -15.74 -2.84 0.27
C LYS A 101 -15.17 -1.87 1.31
N THR A 102 -13.93 -1.43 1.13
CA THR A 102 -13.28 -0.48 2.04
C THR A 102 -13.62 0.97 1.73
N GLY A 103 -14.17 1.27 0.54
CA GLY A 103 -14.42 2.64 0.10
C GLY A 103 -13.15 3.45 -0.15
N LEU A 104 -11.98 2.81 -0.23
CA LEU A 104 -10.71 3.49 -0.49
C LEU A 104 -10.59 3.87 -1.97
N PRO A 105 -10.07 5.05 -2.29
CA PRO A 105 -9.89 5.46 -3.68
C PRO A 105 -8.72 4.70 -4.33
N PHE A 106 -8.97 4.04 -5.46
CA PHE A 106 -7.90 3.54 -6.31
C PHE A 106 -7.34 4.67 -7.18
N THR A 107 -6.11 5.09 -6.88
CA THR A 107 -5.39 6.14 -7.61
C THR A 107 -4.23 5.58 -8.44
N LYS A 108 -3.64 6.41 -9.31
CA LYS A 108 -2.47 6.05 -10.12
C LYS A 108 -1.28 5.51 -9.31
N PHE A 109 -1.15 5.92 -8.04
CA PHE A 109 -0.03 5.53 -7.18
C PHE A 109 -0.03 4.06 -6.79
N HIS A 110 -1.16 3.36 -6.98
CA HIS A 110 -1.25 1.91 -6.73
C HIS A 110 -0.71 1.08 -7.90
N ILE A 111 -0.49 1.70 -9.06
CA ILE A 111 0.09 1.04 -10.23
C ILE A 111 1.60 1.13 -10.11
N ASN A 112 2.27 -0.01 -9.99
CA ASN A 112 3.71 -0.06 -9.85
C ASN A 112 4.39 0.28 -11.18
N ASP A 113 5.16 1.37 -11.21
CA ASP A 113 5.88 1.87 -12.38
C ASP A 113 7.39 1.59 -12.33
N TRP A 114 7.87 0.82 -11.35
CA TRP A 114 9.26 0.41 -11.28
C TRP A 114 9.62 -0.51 -12.45
N LYS A 115 10.82 -0.36 -13.02
CA LYS A 115 11.24 -1.03 -14.28
C LYS A 115 10.94 -2.54 -14.36
N GLY A 116 11.02 -3.27 -13.25
CA GLY A 116 10.76 -4.72 -13.20
C GLY A 116 9.33 -5.12 -12.82
N SER A 117 8.41 -4.19 -12.60
CA SER A 117 7.07 -4.45 -12.06
C SER A 117 6.04 -4.95 -13.07
N ARG A 118 6.38 -5.00 -14.37
CA ARG A 118 5.42 -5.31 -15.44
C ARG A 118 4.62 -6.60 -15.20
N HIS A 119 5.24 -7.60 -14.56
CA HIS A 119 4.62 -8.89 -14.23
C HIS A 119 3.53 -8.80 -13.15
N GLU A 120 3.42 -7.68 -12.42
CA GLU A 120 2.38 -7.44 -11.44
C GLU A 120 1.08 -6.90 -12.06
N LEU A 121 1.14 -6.41 -13.30
CA LEU A 121 -0.04 -5.91 -14.01
C LEU A 121 -0.92 -7.07 -14.46
N ASN A 122 -2.23 -6.82 -14.48
CA ASN A 122 -3.17 -7.83 -14.98
C ASN A 122 -2.97 -8.05 -16.49
N SER A 123 -2.45 -9.21 -16.85
CA SER A 123 -2.25 -9.68 -18.23
C SER A 123 -3.36 -10.65 -18.68
N SER A 124 -4.50 -10.64 -18.01
CA SER A 124 -5.62 -11.55 -18.23
C SER A 124 -6.95 -10.81 -18.42
N ALA A 125 -7.86 -11.44 -19.17
CA ALA A 125 -9.24 -10.99 -19.31
C ALA A 125 -10.13 -11.36 -18.09
N HIS A 126 -9.60 -12.05 -17.08
CA HIS A 126 -10.34 -12.39 -15.86
C HIS A 126 -10.51 -11.17 -14.95
N ILE A 127 -11.47 -10.31 -15.28
CA ILE A 127 -11.87 -9.14 -14.49
C ILE A 127 -13.29 -9.33 -13.94
N ARG A 128 -13.57 -8.69 -12.80
CA ARG A 128 -14.90 -8.62 -12.17
C ARG A 128 -15.39 -7.17 -12.32
N PHE A 129 -16.66 -6.99 -12.68
CA PHE A 129 -17.32 -5.69 -12.84
C PHE A 129 -18.14 -5.34 -11.60
#